data_AF-A0A0N1JMH4-F1
#
_entry.id   AF-A0A0N1JMH4-F1
#
_cell.length_a   1.000
_cell.length_b   1.000
_cell.length_c   1.000
_cell.angle_alpha   90.00
_cell.angle_beta   90.00
_cell.angle_gamma   90.00
#
_symmetry.space_group_name_H-M   'P 1'
#
loop_
_entity.id
_entity.type
_entity.pdbx_description
1 polymer ?
#
loop_
_entity_poly.entity_id
_entity_poly.type
_entity_poly.pdbx_seq_one_letter_code
_entity_poly.pdbx_strand_id
1 'polypeptide(L)'
;MSQPAQIQPPATSPADALGELFAAQQAAILAQGVPAYAQWIADLDAVMRMVSGNQDRLLEAVNADFGNRSFAETRLGERVPIINGIKHIRSHLKDAAGDPADAWQLAGLRRISSDNHRP
;
A
#
# COMPACT_ATOMS: atom_id res chain seq x y z
N MET A 1 6.20 -14.35 28.03
CA MET A 1 6.50 -15.42 27.05
C MET A 1 5.65 -15.15 25.82
N SER A 2 6.16 -14.32 24.89
CA SER A 2 5.44 -13.97 23.65
C SER A 2 5.91 -14.93 22.57
N GLN A 3 4.99 -15.74 22.06
CA GLN A 3 5.28 -16.71 21.00
C GLN A 3 5.58 -15.94 19.70
N PRO A 4 6.73 -16.19 19.02
CA PRO A 4 6.98 -15.56 17.73
C PRO A 4 5.90 -16.03 16.76
N ALA A 5 5.26 -15.09 16.07
CA ALA A 5 4.29 -15.40 15.02
C ALA A 5 4.98 -16.26 13.96
N GLN A 6 4.76 -17.58 14.04
CA GLN A 6 5.22 -18.52 13.04
C GLN A 6 4.39 -18.28 11.79
N ILE A 7 4.97 -17.61 10.80
CA ILE A 7 4.40 -17.55 9.46
C ILE A 7 4.56 -18.94 8.88
N GLN A 8 3.48 -19.73 8.91
CA GLN A 8 3.45 -21.04 8.28
C GLN A 8 3.63 -20.84 6.77
N PRO A 9 4.61 -21.51 6.12
CA PRO A 9 4.77 -21.37 4.69
C PRO A 9 3.52 -21.93 3.99
N PRO A 10 3.04 -21.28 2.91
CA PRO A 10 1.91 -21.80 2.16
C PRO A 10 2.22 -23.19 1.58
N ALA A 11 1.20 -24.04 1.44
CA ALA A 11 1.31 -25.36 0.81
C ALA A 11 1.66 -25.29 -0.69
N THR A 12 1.48 -24.12 -1.28
CA THR A 12 1.84 -23.74 -2.64
C THR A 12 3.26 -23.18 -2.66
N SER A 13 4.05 -23.48 -3.70
CA SER A 13 5.36 -22.85 -3.88
C SER A 13 5.22 -21.32 -3.78
N PRO A 14 6.12 -20.59 -3.08
CA PRO A 14 6.04 -19.13 -2.98
C PRO A 14 5.92 -18.41 -4.33
N ALA A 15 6.48 -19.00 -5.39
CA ALA A 15 6.39 -18.47 -6.75
C ALA A 15 4.97 -18.58 -7.33
N ASP A 16 4.31 -19.72 -7.14
CA ASP A 16 2.97 -19.97 -7.65
C ASP A 16 1.93 -19.12 -6.88
N ALA A 17 2.08 -19.01 -5.56
CA ALA A 17 1.22 -18.15 -4.72
C ALA A 17 1.32 -16.66 -5.10
N LEU A 18 2.53 -16.19 -5.45
CA LEU A 18 2.73 -14.83 -5.94
C LEU A 18 2.07 -14.62 -7.31
N GLY A 19 2.18 -15.61 -8.21
CA GLY A 19 1.54 -15.57 -9.53
C GLY A 19 0.02 -15.50 -9.44
N GLU A 20 -0.58 -16.31 -8.57
CA GLU A 20 -2.03 -16.29 -8.31
C GLU A 20 -2.49 -14.94 -7.74
N LEU A 21 -1.78 -14.41 -6.74
CA LEU A 21 -2.11 -13.11 -6.14
C LEU A 21 -2.03 -11.98 -7.18
N PHE A 22 -0.99 -11.98 -8.02
CA PHE A 22 -0.81 -10.98 -9.06
C PHE A 22 -1.92 -11.05 -10.12
N ALA A 23 -2.31 -12.25 -10.55
CA ALA A 23 -3.42 -12.44 -11.48
C ALA A 23 -4.75 -11.93 -10.89
N ALA A 24 -4.99 -12.17 -9.60
CA ALA A 24 -6.17 -11.68 -8.90
C ALA A 24 -6.19 -10.14 -8.81
N GLN A 25 -5.06 -9.49 -8.54
CA GLN A 25 -4.95 -8.03 -8.52
C GLN A 25 -5.23 -7.40 -9.89
N GLN A 26 -4.68 -7.98 -10.97
CA GLN A 26 -4.97 -7.54 -12.34
C GLN A 26 -6.45 -7.69 -12.68
N ALA A 27 -7.06 -8.84 -12.38
CA ALA A 27 -8.47 -9.08 -12.64
C ALA A 27 -9.36 -8.08 -11.88
N ALA A 28 -9.02 -7.76 -10.63
CA ALA A 28 -9.74 -6.77 -9.83
C ALA A 28 -9.69 -5.36 -10.45
N ILE A 29 -8.51 -4.91 -10.89
CA ILE A 29 -8.36 -3.60 -11.55
C ILE A 29 -9.10 -3.56 -12.88
N LEU A 30 -9.04 -4.61 -13.69
CA LEU A 30 -9.76 -4.70 -14.96
C LEU A 30 -11.28 -4.67 -14.77
N ALA A 31 -11.78 -5.31 -13.71
CA ALA A 31 -13.22 -5.37 -13.42
C ALA A 31 -13.75 -4.08 -12.77
N GLN A 32 -13.00 -3.47 -11.86
CA GLN A 32 -13.45 -2.33 -11.05
C GLN A 32 -13.05 -0.97 -11.64
N GLY A 33 -12.01 -0.94 -12.48
CA GLY A 33 -11.43 0.28 -13.01
C GLY A 33 -10.66 1.08 -11.96
N VAL A 34 -10.32 2.33 -12.30
CA VAL A 34 -9.68 3.26 -11.36
C VAL A 34 -10.67 3.60 -10.25
N PRO A 35 -10.28 3.54 -8.95
CA PRO A 35 -11.21 3.87 -7.89
C PRO A 35 -11.65 5.35 -7.99
N ALA A 36 -12.91 5.62 -7.69
CA ALA A 36 -13.42 6.99 -7.65
C ALA A 36 -12.81 7.78 -6.48
N TYR A 37 -12.82 9.11 -6.56
CA TYR A 37 -12.27 9.99 -5.51
C TYR A 37 -12.71 9.61 -4.08
N ALA A 38 -14.00 9.32 -3.87
CA ALA A 38 -14.51 8.92 -2.56
C ALA A 38 -13.89 7.61 -2.04
N GLN A 39 -13.65 6.65 -2.94
CA GLN A 39 -13.00 5.38 -2.60
C GLN A 39 -11.53 5.61 -2.24
N TRP A 40 -10.80 6.44 -2.99
CA TRP A 40 -9.41 6.80 -2.65
C TRP A 40 -9.30 7.43 -1.26
N ILE A 41 -10.20 8.36 -0.92
CA ILE A 41 -10.20 8.97 0.42
C ILE A 41 -10.47 7.92 1.49
N ALA A 42 -11.43 7.02 1.27
CA ALA A 42 -11.74 5.93 2.20
C ALA A 42 -10.54 4.99 2.40
N ASP A 43 -9.83 4.66 1.32
CA ASP A 43 -8.64 3.81 1.35
C ASP A 43 -7.47 4.49 2.09
N LEU A 44 -7.20 5.77 1.81
CA LEU A 44 -6.18 6.55 2.51
C LEU A 44 -6.49 6.66 4.02
N ASP A 45 -7.76 6.86 4.37
CA ASP A 45 -8.19 6.88 5.77
C ASP A 45 -8.06 5.50 6.42
N ALA A 46 -8.29 4.40 5.68
CA ALA A 46 -8.08 3.05 6.16
C ALA A 46 -6.59 2.78 6.45
N VAL A 47 -5.69 3.20 5.56
CA VAL A 47 -4.24 3.10 5.77
C VAL A 47 -3.81 3.93 6.97
N MET A 48 -4.30 5.18 7.10
CA MET A 48 -4.02 6.04 8.25
C MET A 48 -4.41 5.37 9.58
N ARG A 49 -5.60 4.77 9.63
CA ARG A 49 -6.09 4.05 10.81
C ARG A 49 -5.23 2.82 11.11
N MET A 50 -4.88 2.04 10.09
CA MET A 50 -4.03 0.85 10.26
C MET A 50 -2.67 1.23 10.84
N VAL A 51 -1.99 2.23 10.27
CA VAL A 51 -0.67 2.67 10.75
C VAL A 51 -0.75 3.24 12.16
N SER A 52 -1.75 4.08 12.43
CA SER A 52 -1.89 4.72 13.74
C SER A 52 -2.30 3.73 14.83
N GLY A 53 -3.19 2.79 14.51
CA GLY A 53 -3.67 1.77 15.44
C GLY A 53 -2.66 0.65 15.74
N ASN A 54 -1.64 0.47 14.89
CA ASN A 54 -0.58 -0.52 15.09
C ASN A 54 0.77 0.10 15.46
N GLN A 55 0.80 1.38 15.87
CA GLN A 55 2.05 2.12 16.10
C GLN A 55 3.05 1.36 16.97
N ASP A 56 2.62 0.86 18.13
CA ASP A 56 3.54 0.23 19.07
C ASP A 56 4.09 -1.09 18.51
N ARG A 57 3.25 -1.88 17.83
CA ARG A 57 3.68 -3.11 17.14
C ARG A 57 4.71 -2.82 16.04
N LEU A 58 4.54 -1.73 15.30
CA LEU A 58 5.49 -1.31 14.27
C LEU A 58 6.82 -0.86 14.88
N LEU A 59 6.77 -0.11 15.98
CA LEU A 59 7.96 0.34 16.71
C LEU A 59 8.76 -0.84 17.26
N GLU A 60 8.08 -1.81 17.90
CA GLU A 60 8.69 -3.03 18.43
C GLU A 60 9.31 -3.89 17.32
N ALA A 61 8.61 -4.08 16.20
CA ALA A 61 9.13 -4.83 15.06
C ALA A 61 10.43 -4.20 14.51
N VAL A 62 10.43 -2.89 14.27
CA VAL A 62 11.63 -2.19 13.79
C VAL A 62 12.78 -2.25 14.81
N ASN A 63 12.46 -2.14 16.10
CA ASN A 63 13.48 -2.27 17.15
C ASN A 63 14.14 -3.66 17.12
N ALA A 64 13.34 -4.73 16.98
CA ALA A 64 13.81 -6.10 16.90
C ALA A 64 14.62 -6.38 15.62
N ASP A 65 14.18 -5.86 14.47
CA ASP A 65 14.80 -6.14 13.17
C ASP A 65 16.12 -5.37 12.97
N PHE A 66 16.26 -4.18 13.57
CA PHE A 66 17.38 -3.27 13.33
C PHE A 66 18.25 -3.01 14.57
N GLY A 67 18.39 -4.00 15.44
CA GLY A 67 19.42 -4.00 16.50
C GLY A 67 19.21 -2.93 17.58
N ASN A 68 17.98 -2.83 18.09
CA ASN A 68 17.57 -1.87 19.13
C ASN A 68 17.53 -0.39 18.67
N ARG A 69 17.17 -0.12 17.42
CA ARG A 69 16.87 1.25 16.98
C ARG A 69 15.91 1.94 17.96
N SER A 70 16.19 3.19 18.29
CA SER A 70 15.38 3.98 19.23
C SER A 70 13.95 4.15 18.72
N PHE A 71 12.96 3.97 19.60
CA PHE A 71 11.56 4.23 19.26
C PHE A 71 11.31 5.68 18.82
N ALA A 72 12.08 6.64 19.35
CA ALA A 72 11.97 8.03 18.93
C ALA A 72 12.44 8.22 17.49
N GLU A 73 13.54 7.56 17.11
CA GLU A 73 14.07 7.57 15.74
C GLU A 73 13.07 6.94 14.78
N THR A 74 12.53 5.75 15.09
CA THR A 74 11.53 5.10 14.24
C THR A 74 10.24 5.92 14.12
N ARG A 75 9.81 6.57 15.21
CA ARG A 75 8.62 7.44 15.18
C ARG A 75 8.84 8.63 14.24
N LEU A 76 9.99 9.27 14.31
CA LEU A 76 10.30 10.46 13.50
C LEU A 76 10.65 10.09 12.06
N GLY A 77 11.40 9.01 11.85
CA GLY A 77 11.94 8.62 10.55
C GLY A 77 10.99 7.80 9.67
N GLU A 78 10.12 6.97 10.27
CA GLU A 78 9.23 6.09 9.51
C GLU A 78 7.77 6.55 9.63
N ARG A 79 7.28 6.70 10.87
CA ARG A 79 5.85 6.96 11.08
C ARG A 79 5.43 8.36 10.66
N VAL A 80 6.15 9.40 11.09
CA VAL A 80 5.79 10.79 10.77
C VAL A 80 5.73 11.03 9.26
N PRO A 81 6.71 10.59 8.45
CA PRO A 81 6.64 10.72 6.99
C PRO A 81 5.44 10.00 6.37
N ILE A 82 5.09 8.80 6.84
CA ILE A 82 3.90 8.07 6.36
C ILE A 82 2.62 8.88 6.63
N ILE A 83 2.42 9.33 7.87
CA ILE A 83 1.23 10.10 8.25
C ILE A 83 1.16 11.43 7.48
N ASN A 84 2.29 12.12 7.32
CA ASN A 84 2.34 13.37 6.57
C ASN A 84 2.12 13.15 5.08
N GLY A 85 2.65 12.08 4.49
CA GLY A 85 2.42 11.70 3.11
C GLY A 85 0.94 11.44 2.82
N ILE A 86 0.26 10.68 3.70
CA ILE A 86 -1.18 10.42 3.56
C ILE A 86 -1.97 11.75 3.63
N LYS A 87 -1.68 12.61 4.62
CA LYS A 87 -2.34 13.93 4.73
C LYS A 87 -2.10 14.79 3.49
N HIS A 88 -0.87 14.81 2.99
CA HIS A 88 -0.49 15.57 1.80
C HIS A 88 -1.26 15.11 0.57
N ILE A 89 -1.27 13.79 0.29
CA ILE A 89 -2.02 13.22 -0.82
C ILE A 89 -3.50 13.58 -0.68
N ARG A 90 -4.10 13.39 0.50
CA ARG A 90 -5.52 13.66 0.75
C ARG A 90 -5.91 15.10 0.43
N SER A 91 -5.05 16.07 0.78
CA SER A 91 -5.29 17.49 0.53
C SER A 91 -5.18 17.89 -0.94
N HIS A 92 -4.35 17.21 -1.73
CA HIS A 92 -4.07 17.56 -3.13
C HIS A 92 -4.73 16.60 -4.14
N LEU A 93 -5.40 15.54 -3.67
CA LEU A 93 -6.00 14.53 -4.54
C LEU A 93 -7.09 15.12 -5.46
N LYS A 94 -7.82 16.16 -5.02
CA LYS A 94 -8.83 16.82 -5.88
C LYS A 94 -8.20 17.56 -7.04
N ASP A 95 -7.09 18.24 -6.78
CA ASP A 95 -6.35 19.00 -7.78
C ASP A 95 -5.68 18.06 -8.78
N ALA A 96 -5.19 16.91 -8.29
CA ALA A 96 -4.57 15.87 -9.10
C ALA A 96 -5.57 15.03 -9.91
N ALA A 97 -6.83 14.94 -9.47
CA ALA A 97 -7.90 14.18 -10.14
C ALA A 97 -8.62 14.97 -11.24
N GLY A 98 -8.09 16.13 -11.66
CA GLY A 98 -8.67 17.02 -12.67
C GLY A 98 -8.91 16.40 -14.04
N ASP A 99 -8.31 15.24 -14.35
CA ASP A 99 -8.59 14.41 -15.54
C ASP A 99 -8.51 12.90 -15.17
N PRO A 100 -9.52 12.05 -15.46
CA PRO A 100 -9.45 10.60 -15.24
C PRO A 100 -8.32 9.88 -15.99
N ALA A 101 -7.75 10.47 -17.06
CA ALA A 101 -6.55 9.95 -17.72
C ALA A 101 -5.27 10.12 -16.88
N ASP A 102 -5.20 11.16 -16.03
CA ASP A 102 -4.07 11.43 -15.14
C ASP A 102 -4.09 10.56 -13.88
N ALA A 103 -5.25 10.01 -13.52
CA ALA A 103 -5.38 9.04 -12.44
C ALA A 103 -4.55 7.76 -12.69
N TRP A 104 -4.35 7.38 -13.95
CA TRP A 104 -3.43 6.29 -14.35
C TRP A 104 -1.95 6.66 -14.19
N GLN A 105 -1.58 7.94 -14.30
CA GLN A 105 -0.22 8.40 -14.00
C GLN A 105 0.08 8.33 -12.51
N LEU A 106 -0.89 8.69 -11.66
CA LEU A 106 -0.76 8.60 -10.19
C LEU A 106 -0.71 7.16 -9.69
N ALA A 107 -1.42 6.23 -10.35
CA ALA A 107 -1.37 4.81 -10.03
C ALA A 107 -0.06 4.11 -10.48
N GLY A 108 0.86 4.81 -11.17
CA GLY A 108 2.11 4.23 -11.67
C GLY A 108 1.94 3.21 -12.80
N LEU A 109 0.74 3.09 -13.38
CA LEU A 109 0.37 2.03 -14.34
C LEU A 109 0.53 2.45 -15.81
N ARG A 110 1.44 3.38 -16.12
CA ARG A 110 1.58 3.97 -17.47
C ARG A 110 2.12 3.01 -18.55
N ARG A 111 2.27 1.70 -18.29
CA ARG A 111 2.96 0.79 -19.24
C ARG A 111 2.30 -0.56 -19.53
N ILE A 112 0.99 -0.74 -19.27
CA ILE A 112 0.31 -1.99 -19.63
C ILE A 112 -0.63 -1.85 -20.85
N SER A 113 -0.78 -0.65 -21.42
CA SER A 113 -1.71 -0.39 -22.52
C SER A 113 -1.02 0.06 -23.83
N SER A 114 0.11 -0.54 -24.20
CA SER A 114 0.67 -0.35 -25.55
C SER A 114 0.78 -1.62 -26.38
N ASP A 115 0.46 -2.81 -25.86
CA ASP A 115 0.81 -4.06 -26.58
C ASP A 115 -0.29 -5.12 -26.71
N ASN A 116 -1.57 -4.80 -26.50
CA ASN A 116 -2.59 -5.82 -26.77
C ASN A 116 -3.98 -5.30 -27.16
N HIS A 117 -4.11 -4.72 -28.36
CA HIS A 117 -5.14 -5.10 -29.35
C HIS A 117 -5.01 -4.30 -30.67
N ARG A 118 -4.47 -4.94 -31.71
CA ARG A 118 -4.97 -4.92 -33.11
C ARG A 118 -4.89 -6.39 -33.54
N PRO A 119 -5.89 -6.95 -34.25
CA PRO A 119 -6.64 -6.33 -35.35
C PRO A 119 -7.97 -5.69 -34.96
#